data_AF-T1FV05-F1
#
_entry.id   AF-T1FV05-F1
#
_cell.length_a   1.000
_cell.length_b   1.000
_cell.length_c   1.000
_cell.angle_alpha   90.00
_cell.angle_beta   90.00
_cell.angle_gamma   90.00
#
_symmetry.space_group_name_H-M   'P 1'
#
loop_
_entity.id
_entity.type
_entity.pdbx_description
1 polymer ?
#
loop_
_entity_poly.entity_id
_entity_poly.type
_entity_poly.pdbx_seq_one_letter_code
_entity_poly.pdbx_strand_id
1 'polypeptide(L)'
;MTTSNLSIKIITWNVGESFPPKDLTNLLALDPPGADNDSDRDKKLQLPDIYVIGLQELKSDTASLISDSLFDDAWTNQITETLWSRAGYVRVKSLRLVGIHISLYTKRKNLVRILNVESEYTRTGFGGLWGSKGAVTIRLEIDHVNICFVNCHFTAHPENFVQRIEDYNQVLFTQKFRDKDSPSILDHDYIFWFGDLNFRLDDVTNEECRKRIAAKDYKYLLSKDQLNNARLRELLLIDFDEGPIDFQPTYKFNYNSSDYDTSPKNRVPSWC
;
A
#
# COMPACT_ATOMS: atom_id res chain seq x y z
N MET A 1 19.32 -6.84 -27.78
CA MET A 1 18.96 -7.15 -26.37
C MET A 1 17.45 -7.12 -26.29
N THR A 2 16.80 -8.23 -25.94
CA THR A 2 15.34 -8.23 -25.73
C THR A 2 15.05 -7.50 -24.42
N THR A 3 14.54 -6.27 -24.51
CA THR A 3 13.97 -5.57 -23.36
C THR A 3 12.76 -6.38 -22.89
N SER A 4 12.90 -7.14 -21.81
CA SER A 4 11.76 -7.83 -21.21
C SER A 4 10.98 -6.81 -20.38
N ASN A 5 9.71 -6.59 -20.72
CA ASN A 5 8.83 -5.79 -19.88
C ASN A 5 8.59 -6.53 -18.56
N LEU A 6 8.88 -5.86 -17.43
CA LEU A 6 8.60 -6.37 -16.10
C LEU A 6 7.21 -5.88 -15.66
N SER A 7 6.37 -6.79 -15.17
CA SER A 7 5.05 -6.44 -14.64
C SER A 7 5.05 -6.47 -13.11
N ILE A 8 4.53 -5.42 -12.47
CA ILE A 8 4.49 -5.29 -11.01
C ILE A 8 3.04 -5.08 -10.59
N LYS A 9 2.59 -5.80 -9.56
CA LYS A 9 1.31 -5.58 -8.90
C LYS A 9 1.53 -5.14 -7.47
N ILE A 10 0.94 -4.00 -7.11
CA ILE A 10 1.01 -3.40 -5.78
C ILE A 10 -0.36 -3.50 -5.13
N ILE A 11 -0.40 -3.90 -3.87
CA ILE A 11 -1.61 -3.98 -3.05
C ILE A 11 -1.34 -3.22 -1.77
N THR A 12 -2.20 -2.26 -1.43
CA THR A 12 -2.23 -1.61 -0.12
C THR A 12 -3.52 -1.97 0.60
N TRP A 13 -3.46 -2.31 1.88
CA TRP A 13 -4.65 -2.55 2.68
C TRP A 13 -4.44 -2.26 4.17
N ASN A 14 -5.21 -1.32 4.71
CA ASN A 14 -5.37 -1.18 6.15
C ASN A 14 -6.33 -2.27 6.64
N VAL A 15 -5.79 -3.27 7.36
CA VAL A 15 -6.54 -4.47 7.76
C VAL A 15 -7.28 -4.30 9.08
N GLY A 16 -7.23 -3.13 9.72
CA GLY A 16 -8.02 -2.79 10.90
C GLY A 16 -7.88 -3.78 12.06
N GLU A 17 -6.67 -4.26 12.31
CA GLU A 17 -6.31 -5.26 13.34
C GLU A 17 -7.01 -6.62 13.19
N SER A 18 -7.55 -6.91 12.00
CA SER A 18 -8.17 -8.19 11.69
C SER A 18 -7.15 -9.28 11.33
N PHE A 19 -7.57 -10.54 11.45
CA PHE A 19 -6.85 -11.68 10.90
C PHE A 19 -7.12 -11.82 9.40
N PRO A 20 -6.19 -12.39 8.61
CA PRO A 20 -6.42 -12.65 7.20
C PRO A 20 -7.62 -13.57 6.99
N PRO A 21 -8.44 -13.36 5.93
CA PRO A 21 -9.38 -14.38 5.50
C PRO A 21 -8.60 -15.61 5.01
N LYS A 22 -9.26 -16.78 5.06
CA LYS A 22 -8.66 -18.05 4.59
C LYS A 22 -8.33 -18.04 3.10
N ASP A 23 -9.10 -17.28 2.33
CA ASP A 23 -8.94 -17.17 0.88
C ASP A 23 -8.56 -15.73 0.51
N LEU A 24 -7.37 -15.59 -0.09
CA LEU A 24 -6.83 -14.32 -0.59
C LEU A 24 -6.81 -14.26 -2.12
N THR A 25 -7.40 -15.24 -2.81
CA THR A 25 -7.31 -15.38 -4.27
C THR A 25 -7.84 -14.15 -5.00
N ASN A 26 -8.96 -13.60 -4.55
CA ASN A 26 -9.54 -12.36 -5.11
C ASN A 26 -8.65 -11.14 -4.86
N LEU A 27 -8.16 -10.95 -3.62
CA LEU A 27 -7.26 -9.84 -3.27
C LEU A 27 -5.99 -9.87 -4.15
N LEU A 28 -5.41 -11.06 -4.30
CA LEU A 28 -4.19 -11.28 -5.07
C LEU A 28 -4.46 -11.34 -6.59
N ALA A 29 -5.73 -11.30 -7.02
CA ALA A 29 -6.22 -11.57 -8.38
C ALA A 29 -5.50 -12.76 -9.03
N LEU A 30 -5.61 -13.91 -8.36
CA LEU A 30 -5.00 -15.16 -8.82
C LEU A 30 -5.93 -15.98 -9.72
N ASP A 31 -7.15 -15.48 -9.99
CA ASP A 31 -8.10 -16.06 -10.92
C ASP A 31 -8.31 -15.15 -12.14
N PRO A 32 -8.68 -15.70 -13.32
CA PRO A 32 -9.02 -14.93 -14.51
C PRO A 32 -10.18 -13.95 -14.23
N PRO A 33 -10.15 -12.72 -14.79
CA PRO A 33 -11.30 -11.83 -14.75
C PRO A 33 -12.50 -12.52 -15.40
N GLY A 34 -13.64 -12.63 -14.69
CA GLY A 34 -14.87 -13.20 -15.24
C GLY A 34 -15.00 -14.71 -15.19
N ALA A 35 -14.27 -15.41 -14.29
CA ALA A 35 -14.38 -16.87 -14.10
C ALA A 35 -15.80 -17.38 -13.73
N ASP A 36 -16.75 -16.48 -13.45
CA ASP A 36 -18.18 -16.80 -13.29
C ASP A 36 -18.88 -17.13 -14.61
N ASN A 37 -18.31 -16.76 -15.77
CA ASN A 37 -18.88 -17.03 -17.10
C ASN A 37 -17.99 -18.01 -17.90
N ASP A 38 -18.60 -19.09 -18.39
CA ASP A 38 -17.95 -20.21 -19.11
C ASP A 38 -17.18 -19.76 -20.39
N SER A 39 -17.49 -18.57 -20.93
CA SER A 39 -16.94 -18.04 -22.19
C SER A 39 -15.56 -17.38 -22.09
N ASP A 40 -15.03 -17.11 -20.89
CA ASP A 40 -13.71 -16.45 -20.70
C ASP A 40 -12.59 -17.42 -20.25
N ARG A 41 -12.88 -18.74 -20.19
CA ARG A 41 -11.94 -19.77 -19.71
C ARG A 41 -10.66 -19.93 -20.55
N ASP A 42 -10.64 -19.42 -21.78
CA ASP A 42 -9.48 -19.50 -22.68
C ASP A 42 -8.49 -18.32 -22.52
N LYS A 43 -8.80 -17.29 -21.72
CA LYS A 43 -7.83 -16.23 -21.42
C LYS A 43 -6.82 -16.71 -20.37
N LYS A 44 -5.60 -17.02 -20.82
CA LYS A 44 -4.48 -17.32 -19.93
C LYS A 44 -4.25 -16.14 -18.97
N LEU A 45 -4.49 -16.35 -17.69
CA LEU A 45 -4.21 -15.37 -16.65
C LEU A 45 -2.72 -14.98 -16.68
N GLN A 46 -2.44 -13.72 -17.01
CA GLN A 46 -1.10 -13.19 -16.97
C GLN A 46 -0.81 -12.62 -15.59
N LEU A 47 -0.24 -13.45 -14.72
CA LEU A 47 0.19 -13.03 -13.40
C LEU A 47 1.44 -12.13 -13.47
N PRO A 48 1.54 -11.10 -12.61
CA PRO A 48 2.62 -10.11 -12.63
C PRO A 48 3.97 -10.76 -12.30
N ASP A 49 5.10 -10.19 -12.69
CA ASP A 49 6.41 -10.74 -12.34
C ASP A 49 6.81 -10.50 -10.88
N ILE A 50 6.29 -9.42 -10.30
CA ILE A 50 6.50 -9.03 -8.90
C ILE A 50 5.16 -8.68 -8.26
N TYR A 51 4.94 -9.17 -7.04
CA TYR A 51 3.92 -8.67 -6.13
C TYR A 51 4.58 -7.85 -5.02
N VAL A 52 4.01 -6.70 -4.69
CA VAL A 52 4.38 -5.90 -3.52
C VAL A 52 3.14 -5.67 -2.68
N ILE A 53 3.18 -6.10 -1.42
CA ILE A 53 2.05 -6.03 -0.50
C ILE A 53 2.39 -5.11 0.65
N GLY A 54 1.66 -4.00 0.77
CA GLY A 54 1.68 -3.09 1.90
C GLY A 54 0.46 -3.26 2.78
N LEU A 55 0.66 -3.49 4.08
CA LEU A 55 -0.42 -3.60 5.04
C LEU A 55 -0.26 -2.54 6.13
N GLN A 56 -1.38 -2.07 6.67
CA GLN A 56 -1.44 -1.17 7.83
C GLN A 56 -2.40 -1.74 8.89
N GLU A 57 -2.22 -1.35 10.15
CA GLU A 57 -2.97 -1.87 11.30
C GLU A 57 -2.93 -3.41 11.42
N LEU A 58 -1.80 -4.04 11.10
CA LEU A 58 -1.59 -5.43 11.47
C LEU A 58 -1.66 -5.59 12.98
N LYS A 59 -2.43 -6.57 13.45
CA LYS A 59 -2.52 -6.90 14.87
C LYS A 59 -1.13 -7.25 15.42
N SER A 60 -0.74 -6.64 16.54
CA SER A 60 0.44 -7.03 17.33
C SER A 60 -0.01 -7.41 18.74
N ASP A 61 -0.02 -8.69 19.08
CA ASP A 61 -0.26 -9.09 20.47
C ASP A 61 1.00 -8.78 21.27
N THR A 62 0.97 -7.92 22.29
CA THR A 62 2.20 -7.45 22.99
C THR A 62 3.06 -8.53 23.66
N ALA A 63 2.56 -9.76 23.80
CA ALA A 63 3.35 -10.94 24.19
C ALA A 63 4.29 -11.45 23.05
N SER A 64 4.15 -10.90 21.84
CA SER A 64 4.76 -11.34 20.58
C SER A 64 6.03 -10.59 20.19
N LEU A 65 6.51 -9.59 20.93
CA LEU A 65 7.72 -8.85 20.50
C LEU A 65 8.94 -9.75 20.30
N ILE A 66 9.01 -10.88 21.02
CA ILE A 66 10.03 -11.91 20.85
C ILE A 66 9.64 -12.88 19.72
N SER A 67 8.36 -13.25 19.57
CA SER A 67 7.91 -14.18 18.52
C SER A 67 7.85 -13.56 17.13
N ASP A 68 7.48 -12.29 16.98
CA ASP A 68 7.43 -11.57 15.70
C ASP A 68 8.83 -11.31 15.13
N SER A 69 9.86 -11.37 15.98
CA SER A 69 11.26 -11.38 15.54
C SER A 69 11.73 -12.75 15.03
N LEU A 70 10.99 -13.82 15.39
CA LEU A 70 11.33 -15.22 15.07
C LEU A 70 10.38 -15.84 14.03
N PHE A 71 9.17 -15.31 13.89
CA PHE A 71 8.09 -15.83 13.05
C PHE A 71 7.35 -14.68 12.37
N ASP A 72 6.97 -14.88 11.12
CA ASP A 72 6.14 -13.92 10.40
C ASP A 72 4.72 -13.87 11.00
N ASP A 73 4.07 -12.72 10.85
CA ASP A 73 2.68 -12.54 11.27
C ASP A 73 1.68 -13.35 10.42
N ALA A 74 0.45 -13.49 10.91
CA ALA A 74 -0.58 -14.30 10.27
C ALA A 74 -0.87 -13.88 8.82
N TRP A 75 -0.90 -12.57 8.53
CA TRP A 75 -1.13 -12.07 7.17
C TRP A 75 0.03 -12.44 6.25
N THR A 76 1.25 -12.19 6.69
CA THR A 76 2.45 -12.50 5.92
C THR A 76 2.56 -13.99 5.62
N ASN A 77 2.24 -14.87 6.57
CA ASN A 77 2.19 -16.31 6.35
C ASN A 77 1.13 -16.70 5.32
N GLN A 78 -0.11 -16.22 5.49
CA GLN A 78 -1.22 -16.55 4.58
C GLN A 78 -0.96 -16.09 3.14
N ILE A 79 -0.43 -14.86 2.96
CA ILE A 79 -0.06 -14.33 1.65
C ILE A 79 1.04 -15.18 1.02
N THR A 80 2.09 -15.49 1.78
CA THR A 80 3.24 -16.28 1.30
C THR A 80 2.79 -17.67 0.85
N GLU A 81 1.99 -18.35 1.67
CA GLU A 81 1.46 -19.68 1.36
C GLU A 81 0.54 -19.65 0.12
N THR A 82 -0.34 -18.66 0.04
CA THR A 82 -1.27 -18.51 -1.10
C THR A 82 -0.51 -18.27 -2.41
N LEU A 83 0.42 -17.31 -2.43
CA LEU A 83 1.22 -16.98 -3.62
C LEU A 83 2.14 -18.13 -4.05
N TRP A 84 2.72 -18.87 -3.10
CA TRP A 84 3.53 -20.04 -3.38
C TRP A 84 2.71 -21.20 -3.95
N SER A 85 1.63 -21.59 -3.26
CA SER A 85 0.83 -22.76 -3.63
C SER A 85 0.08 -22.57 -4.95
N ARG A 86 -0.40 -21.35 -5.22
CA ARG A 86 -1.18 -21.04 -6.43
C ARG A 86 -0.31 -20.74 -7.64
N ALA A 87 0.85 -20.12 -7.46
CA ALA A 87 1.61 -19.58 -8.58
C ALA A 87 3.14 -19.61 -8.44
N GLY A 88 3.67 -20.26 -7.39
CA GLY A 88 5.10 -20.53 -7.25
C GLY A 88 5.97 -19.28 -6.99
N TYR A 89 5.38 -18.20 -6.49
CA TYR A 89 6.14 -17.02 -6.08
C TYR A 89 6.91 -17.30 -4.80
N VAL A 90 8.05 -16.65 -4.66
CA VAL A 90 8.88 -16.68 -3.46
C VAL A 90 8.99 -15.28 -2.88
N ARG A 91 9.08 -15.19 -1.56
CA ARG A 91 9.34 -13.92 -0.87
C ARG A 91 10.81 -13.53 -1.04
N VAL A 92 11.05 -12.31 -1.50
CA VAL A 92 12.39 -11.72 -1.62
C VAL A 92 12.76 -11.00 -0.33
N LYS A 93 11.86 -10.17 0.19
CA LYS A 93 12.07 -9.36 1.38
C LYS A 93 10.74 -9.02 2.05
N SER A 94 10.75 -8.89 3.36
CA SER A 94 9.68 -8.28 4.16
C SER A 94 10.27 -7.38 5.24
N LEU A 95 9.51 -6.37 5.64
CA LEU A 95 9.84 -5.48 6.76
C LEU A 95 8.56 -5.05 7.46
N ARG A 96 8.57 -5.06 8.79
CA ARG A 96 7.45 -4.64 9.64
C ARG A 96 7.89 -3.57 10.64
N LEU A 97 7.08 -2.53 10.77
CA LEU A 97 7.15 -1.48 11.79
C LEU A 97 5.81 -1.43 12.53
N VAL A 98 5.73 -2.07 13.71
CA VAL A 98 4.50 -2.18 14.50
C VAL A 98 3.34 -2.74 13.65
N GLY A 99 2.34 -1.92 13.28
CA GLY A 99 1.22 -2.34 12.44
C GLY A 99 1.43 -2.14 10.94
N ILE A 100 2.57 -1.57 10.52
CA ILE A 100 2.87 -1.23 9.12
C ILE A 100 3.82 -2.30 8.57
N HIS A 101 3.50 -2.88 7.41
CA HIS A 101 4.30 -3.96 6.84
C HIS A 101 4.41 -3.84 5.33
N ILE A 102 5.57 -4.21 4.77
CA ILE A 102 5.76 -4.36 3.34
C ILE A 102 6.42 -5.72 3.06
N SER A 103 5.96 -6.39 2.00
CA SER A 103 6.57 -7.63 1.52
C SER A 103 6.60 -7.67 0.01
N LEU A 104 7.69 -8.21 -0.55
CA LEU A 104 7.91 -8.34 -1.98
C LEU A 104 8.08 -9.81 -2.35
N TYR A 105 7.35 -10.23 -3.37
CA TYR A 105 7.36 -11.59 -3.90
C TYR A 105 7.65 -11.58 -5.39
N THR A 106 8.37 -12.58 -5.89
CA THR A 106 8.67 -12.70 -7.31
C THR A 106 8.61 -14.15 -7.80
N LYS A 107 8.45 -14.34 -9.11
CA LYS A 107 8.61 -15.65 -9.74
C LYS A 107 10.06 -16.10 -9.59
N ARG A 108 10.30 -17.38 -9.29
CA ARG A 108 11.67 -17.94 -9.10
C ARG A 108 12.67 -17.59 -10.20
N LYS A 109 12.23 -17.55 -11.46
CA LYS A 109 13.08 -17.19 -12.62
C LYS A 109 13.70 -15.78 -12.54
N ASN A 110 13.10 -14.87 -11.77
CA ASN A 110 13.56 -13.49 -11.63
C ASN A 110 14.59 -13.31 -10.51
N LEU A 111 14.76 -14.29 -9.61
CA LEU A 111 15.66 -14.16 -8.45
C LEU A 111 17.10 -13.82 -8.84
N VAL A 112 17.60 -14.43 -9.93
CA VAL A 112 18.98 -14.20 -10.41
C VAL A 112 19.20 -12.80 -11.00
N ARG A 113 18.13 -12.05 -11.25
CA ARG A 113 18.15 -10.69 -11.79
C ARG A 113 18.01 -9.64 -10.69
N ILE A 114 17.58 -10.03 -9.49
CA ILE A 114 17.33 -9.12 -8.36
C ILE A 114 18.59 -9.05 -7.49
N LEU A 115 19.12 -7.85 -7.34
CA LEU A 115 20.33 -7.54 -6.58
C LEU A 115 20.05 -6.38 -5.61
N ASN A 116 21.04 -6.09 -4.75
CA ASN A 116 21.08 -4.88 -3.91
C ASN A 116 19.78 -4.59 -3.14
N VAL A 117 19.17 -5.65 -2.58
CA VAL A 117 17.90 -5.55 -1.85
C VAL A 117 18.14 -4.97 -0.46
N GLU A 118 17.53 -3.82 -0.19
CA GLU A 118 17.57 -3.15 1.11
C GLU A 118 16.16 -2.78 1.58
N SER A 119 16.02 -2.50 2.87
CA SER A 119 14.74 -2.13 3.46
C SER A 119 14.98 -1.20 4.63
N GLU A 120 14.25 -0.10 4.69
CA GLU A 120 14.35 0.90 5.76
C GLU A 120 12.98 1.22 6.35
N TYR A 121 12.99 1.87 7.52
CA TYR A 121 11.76 2.36 8.12
C TYR A 121 11.94 3.73 8.76
N THR A 122 10.84 4.46 8.85
CA THR A 122 10.77 5.74 9.57
C THR A 122 9.56 5.71 10.48
N ARG A 123 9.76 6.10 11.73
CA ARG A 123 8.67 6.36 12.68
C ARG A 123 8.30 7.83 12.59
N THR A 124 7.01 8.14 12.53
CA THR A 124 6.54 9.52 12.54
C THR A 124 5.55 9.79 13.69
N GLY A 125 4.99 8.73 14.30
CA GLY A 125 4.07 8.86 15.43
C GLY A 125 4.71 9.56 16.64
N PHE A 126 3.99 10.53 17.22
CA PHE A 126 4.45 11.33 18.37
C PHE A 126 5.85 11.94 18.16
N GLY A 127 6.07 12.59 17.02
CA GLY A 127 7.37 13.20 16.68
C GLY A 127 8.47 12.18 16.39
N GLY A 128 8.09 11.01 15.85
CA GLY A 128 9.00 9.91 15.53
C GLY A 128 9.37 9.00 16.70
N LEU A 129 8.78 9.23 17.87
CA LEU A 129 9.01 8.37 19.02
C LEU A 129 8.29 7.02 18.85
N TRP A 130 7.01 7.03 18.45
CA TRP A 130 6.17 5.83 18.38
C TRP A 130 6.02 5.32 16.93
N GLY A 131 6.03 3.98 16.76
CA GLY A 131 6.02 3.34 15.43
C GLY A 131 4.64 3.01 14.84
N SER A 132 3.53 3.49 15.43
CA SER A 132 2.17 3.24 14.89
C SER A 132 1.85 4.05 13.63
N LYS A 133 2.71 5.01 13.30
CA LYS A 133 2.68 5.85 12.09
C LYS A 133 4.09 5.99 11.52
N GLY A 134 4.16 6.09 10.20
CA GLY A 134 5.39 6.25 9.46
C GLY A 134 5.40 5.41 8.19
N ALA A 135 6.55 4.89 7.80
CA ALA A 135 6.68 4.10 6.57
C ALA A 135 7.74 3.01 6.68
N VAL A 136 7.58 1.99 5.85
CA VAL A 136 8.55 0.92 5.59
C VAL A 136 8.84 0.87 4.09
N THR A 137 10.07 0.58 3.73
CA THR A 137 10.50 0.50 2.33
C THR A 137 11.17 -0.81 2.00
N ILE A 138 11.07 -1.19 0.73
CA ILE A 138 11.95 -2.16 0.09
C ILE A 138 12.50 -1.51 -1.16
N ARG A 139 13.82 -1.47 -1.31
CA ARG A 139 14.46 -1.15 -2.57
C ARG A 139 15.22 -2.35 -3.12
N LEU A 140 15.38 -2.40 -4.42
CA LEU A 140 16.16 -3.42 -5.11
C LEU A 140 16.67 -2.90 -6.46
N GLU A 141 17.68 -3.57 -6.99
CA GLU A 141 18.07 -3.47 -8.40
C GLU A 141 17.53 -4.69 -9.14
N ILE A 142 16.91 -4.49 -10.30
CA ILE A 142 16.55 -5.58 -11.22
C ILE A 142 16.96 -5.22 -12.65
N ASP A 143 17.83 -6.02 -13.25
CA ASP A 143 18.44 -5.74 -14.56
C ASP A 143 19.00 -4.31 -14.68
N HIS A 144 19.72 -3.86 -13.64
CA HIS A 144 20.32 -2.52 -13.56
C HIS A 144 19.32 -1.36 -13.45
N VAL A 145 18.05 -1.65 -13.14
CA VAL A 145 17.04 -0.65 -12.79
C VAL A 145 16.82 -0.66 -11.29
N ASN A 146 17.03 0.49 -10.65
CA ASN A 146 16.81 0.71 -9.23
C ASN A 146 15.34 1.05 -8.98
N ILE A 147 14.68 0.27 -8.13
CA ILE A 147 13.26 0.44 -7.80
C ILE A 147 13.09 0.57 -6.29
N CYS A 148 12.34 1.57 -5.85
CA CYS A 148 11.96 1.76 -4.44
C CYS A 148 10.45 1.63 -4.25
N PHE A 149 10.04 0.82 -3.29
CA PHE A 149 8.64 0.66 -2.86
C PHE A 149 8.50 1.22 -1.45
N VAL A 150 7.58 2.17 -1.26
CA VAL A 150 7.29 2.82 0.00
C VAL A 150 5.86 2.49 0.41
N ASN A 151 5.69 1.77 1.53
CA ASN A 151 4.40 1.60 2.18
C ASN A 151 4.31 2.49 3.42
N CYS A 152 3.30 3.35 3.51
CA CYS A 152 3.11 4.25 4.65
C CYS A 152 1.78 4.04 5.40
N HIS A 153 1.77 4.54 6.63
CA HIS A 153 0.57 4.79 7.41
C HIS A 153 0.74 6.15 8.10
N PHE A 154 0.15 7.19 7.53
CA PHE A 154 0.31 8.56 8.01
C PHE A 154 -0.75 9.00 9.00
N THR A 155 -0.52 10.17 9.61
CA THR A 155 -1.33 10.75 10.66
C THR A 155 -2.79 10.84 10.26
N ALA A 156 -3.64 10.16 11.04
CA ALA A 156 -5.07 10.08 10.80
C ALA A 156 -5.77 11.39 11.17
N HIS A 157 -7.07 11.45 10.81
CA HIS A 157 -8.02 12.54 11.06
C HIS A 157 -7.93 13.73 10.08
N PRO A 158 -9.08 14.29 9.66
CA PRO A 158 -9.12 15.35 8.64
C PRO A 158 -8.25 16.57 8.96
N GLU A 159 -8.28 17.03 10.21
CA GLU A 159 -7.60 18.23 10.69
C GLU A 159 -6.06 18.17 10.62
N ASN A 160 -5.48 16.98 10.56
CA ASN A 160 -4.04 16.76 10.62
C ASN A 160 -3.37 16.81 9.23
N PHE A 161 -3.85 17.70 8.35
CA PHE A 161 -3.31 17.86 6.99
C PHE A 161 -1.81 18.17 7.01
N VAL A 162 -1.39 19.15 7.80
CA VAL A 162 0.02 19.56 7.90
C VAL A 162 0.90 18.43 8.43
N GLN A 163 0.43 17.69 9.44
CA GLN A 163 1.17 16.53 9.98
C GLN A 163 1.38 15.43 8.92
N ARG A 164 0.44 15.21 8.00
CA ARG A 164 0.67 14.25 6.89
C ARG A 164 1.76 14.71 5.92
N ILE A 165 1.86 16.01 5.66
CA ILE A 165 2.96 16.58 4.88
C ILE A 165 4.30 16.39 5.63
N GLU A 166 4.30 16.63 6.94
CA GLU A 166 5.47 16.42 7.81
C GLU A 166 5.89 14.94 7.84
N ASP A 167 4.94 14.00 7.98
CA ASP A 167 5.17 12.56 7.93
C ASP A 167 5.85 12.17 6.60
N TYR A 168 5.32 12.64 5.47
CA TYR A 168 5.88 12.41 4.13
C TYR A 168 7.33 12.91 4.04
N ASN A 169 7.57 14.17 4.41
CA ASN A 169 8.90 14.77 4.37
C ASN A 169 9.88 14.03 5.28
N GLN A 170 9.45 13.63 6.47
CA GLN A 170 10.30 12.87 7.39
C GLN A 170 10.73 11.53 6.77
N VAL A 171 9.82 10.80 6.13
CA VAL A 171 10.17 9.55 5.42
C VAL A 171 11.18 9.82 4.31
N LEU A 172 10.92 10.85 3.48
CA LEU A 172 11.75 11.22 2.34
C LEU A 172 13.19 11.56 2.74
N PHE A 173 13.36 12.30 3.84
CA PHE A 173 14.68 12.79 4.27
C PHE A 173 15.46 11.78 5.12
N THR A 174 14.77 10.95 5.91
CA THR A 174 15.43 10.08 6.90
C THR A 174 15.81 8.70 6.35
N GLN A 175 15.07 8.15 5.38
CA GLN A 175 15.42 6.84 4.84
C GLN A 175 16.58 6.93 3.87
N LYS A 176 17.66 6.20 4.19
CA LYS A 176 18.90 6.14 3.42
C LYS A 176 19.31 4.71 3.19
N PHE A 177 19.83 4.43 2.02
CA PHE A 177 20.28 3.10 1.59
C PHE A 177 21.81 3.08 1.47
N ARG A 178 22.40 1.88 1.50
CA ARG A 178 23.86 1.72 1.39
C ARG A 178 24.34 1.75 -0.04
N ASP A 179 23.44 1.49 -0.99
CA ASP A 179 23.71 1.68 -2.41
C ASP A 179 24.15 3.13 -2.69
N LYS A 180 25.33 3.27 -3.27
CA LYS A 180 25.93 4.57 -3.56
C LYS A 180 25.30 5.25 -4.77
N ASP A 181 24.73 4.46 -5.67
CA ASP A 181 24.10 4.96 -6.89
C ASP A 181 22.66 5.43 -6.61
N SER A 182 22.00 4.88 -5.57
CA SER A 182 20.69 5.34 -5.10
C SER A 182 20.59 5.42 -3.56
N PRO A 183 21.29 6.38 -2.91
CA PRO A 183 21.37 6.45 -1.46
C PRO A 183 20.10 6.95 -0.77
N SER A 184 19.15 7.53 -1.49
CA SER A 184 17.86 8.03 -0.99
C SER A 184 16.69 7.53 -1.84
N ILE A 185 15.45 7.69 -1.36
CA ILE A 185 14.25 7.28 -2.08
C ILE A 185 14.20 7.91 -3.49
N LEU A 186 14.44 9.22 -3.60
CA LEU A 186 14.37 9.95 -4.88
C LEU A 186 15.49 9.64 -5.87
N ASP A 187 16.51 8.89 -5.46
CA ASP A 187 17.64 8.52 -6.33
C ASP A 187 17.37 7.24 -7.14
N HIS A 188 16.18 6.65 -7.04
CA HIS A 188 15.79 5.43 -7.75
C HIS A 188 15.12 5.75 -9.09
N ASP A 189 15.30 4.88 -10.08
CA ASP A 189 14.71 5.03 -11.42
C ASP A 189 13.18 4.95 -11.40
N TYR A 190 12.62 4.08 -10.54
CA TYR A 190 11.18 3.97 -10.30
C TYR A 190 10.88 3.98 -8.81
N ILE A 191 9.88 4.80 -8.43
CA ILE A 191 9.43 4.91 -7.05
C ILE A 191 7.94 4.67 -7.01
N PHE A 192 7.52 3.73 -6.17
CA PHE A 192 6.12 3.48 -5.91
C PHE A 192 5.82 3.83 -4.46
N TRP A 193 5.06 4.92 -4.27
CA TRP A 193 4.60 5.35 -2.96
C TRP A 193 3.13 5.00 -2.77
N PHE A 194 2.83 4.19 -1.76
CA PHE A 194 1.48 3.71 -1.48
C PHE A 194 1.29 3.51 0.02
N GLY A 195 0.06 3.25 0.45
CA GLY A 195 -0.22 3.01 1.86
C GLY A 195 -1.62 3.46 2.25
N ASP A 196 -1.78 3.73 3.55
CA ASP A 196 -2.86 4.54 4.11
C ASP A 196 -2.26 5.93 4.38
N LEU A 197 -2.35 6.81 3.38
CA LEU A 197 -1.83 8.18 3.47
C LEU A 197 -2.73 9.05 4.36
N ASN A 198 -3.95 8.59 4.65
CA ASN A 198 -4.92 9.19 5.56
C ASN A 198 -5.41 10.58 5.17
N PHE A 199 -5.22 11.01 3.91
CA PHE A 199 -5.83 12.23 3.39
C PHE A 199 -7.34 12.08 3.29
N ARG A 200 -8.07 13.19 3.52
CA ARG A 200 -9.52 13.21 3.66
C ARG A 200 -10.15 14.21 2.70
N LEU A 201 -11.47 14.21 2.64
CA LEU A 201 -12.21 15.25 1.93
C LEU A 201 -12.40 16.49 2.82
N ASP A 202 -12.06 17.66 2.28
CA ASP A 202 -12.33 18.96 2.89
C ASP A 202 -13.68 19.54 2.41
N ASP A 203 -14.35 20.32 3.25
CA ASP A 203 -15.56 21.07 2.90
C ASP A 203 -16.71 20.24 2.29
N VAL A 204 -16.83 18.96 2.68
CA VAL A 204 -17.93 18.08 2.27
C VAL A 204 -18.56 17.42 3.49
N THR A 205 -19.88 17.59 3.66
CA THR A 205 -20.62 16.90 4.71
C THR A 205 -20.79 15.42 4.38
N ASN A 206 -21.01 14.59 5.40
CA ASN A 206 -21.23 13.14 5.19
C ASN A 206 -22.41 12.87 4.25
N GLU A 207 -23.52 13.59 4.43
CA GLU A 207 -24.72 13.47 3.59
C GLU A 207 -24.42 13.81 2.12
N GLU A 208 -23.74 14.94 1.87
CA GLU A 208 -23.37 15.34 0.52
C GLU A 208 -22.40 14.34 -0.12
N CYS A 209 -21.40 13.88 0.64
CA CYS A 209 -20.45 12.88 0.17
C CYS A 209 -21.17 11.61 -0.30
N ARG A 210 -22.09 11.07 0.51
CA ARG A 210 -22.86 9.87 0.15
C ARG A 210 -23.76 10.09 -1.07
N LYS A 211 -24.39 11.26 -1.21
CA LYS A 211 -25.19 11.60 -2.41
C LYS A 211 -24.33 11.60 -3.67
N ARG A 212 -23.13 12.19 -3.61
CA ARG A 212 -22.17 12.23 -4.73
C ARG A 212 -21.64 10.85 -5.09
N ILE A 213 -21.34 10.01 -4.09
CA ILE A 213 -20.95 8.61 -4.30
C ILE A 213 -22.06 7.84 -5.02
N ALA A 214 -23.31 7.96 -4.57
CA ALA A 214 -24.46 7.31 -5.21
C ALA A 214 -24.66 7.77 -6.66
N ALA A 215 -24.38 9.04 -6.95
CA ALA A 215 -24.41 9.60 -8.30
C ALA A 215 -23.15 9.29 -9.14
N LYS A 216 -22.14 8.60 -8.57
CA LYS A 216 -20.80 8.39 -9.15
C LYS A 216 -20.10 9.69 -9.57
N ASP A 217 -20.40 10.79 -8.89
CA ASP A 217 -19.78 12.10 -9.10
C ASP A 217 -18.44 12.20 -8.34
N TYR A 218 -17.53 11.27 -8.67
CA TYR A 218 -16.20 11.23 -8.03
C TYR A 218 -15.36 12.44 -8.41
N LYS A 219 -15.57 13.02 -9.59
CA LYS A 219 -14.87 14.23 -10.02
C LYS A 219 -15.09 15.40 -9.05
N TYR A 220 -16.32 15.59 -8.58
CA TYR A 220 -16.60 16.60 -7.56
C TYR A 220 -15.85 16.30 -6.25
N LEU A 221 -15.94 15.06 -5.76
CA LEU A 221 -15.29 14.68 -4.49
C LEU A 221 -13.76 14.75 -4.57
N LEU A 222 -13.16 14.35 -5.69
CA LEU A 222 -11.71 14.44 -5.92
C LEU A 222 -11.22 15.88 -5.99
N SER A 223 -12.07 16.85 -6.37
CA SER A 223 -11.74 18.28 -6.25
C SER A 223 -11.67 18.77 -4.79
N LYS A 224 -12.20 17.98 -3.87
CA LYS A 224 -12.23 18.21 -2.42
C LYS A 224 -11.24 17.33 -1.67
N ASP A 225 -10.52 16.47 -2.37
CA ASP A 225 -9.54 15.56 -1.78
C ASP A 225 -8.26 16.31 -1.39
N GLN A 226 -7.83 16.12 -0.14
CA GLN A 226 -6.65 16.79 0.39
C GLN A 226 -5.36 16.35 -0.29
N LEU A 227 -5.22 15.08 -0.70
CA LEU A 227 -4.02 14.59 -1.38
C LEU A 227 -3.87 15.26 -2.75
N ASN A 228 -4.93 15.28 -3.54
CA ASN A 228 -4.98 15.99 -4.82
C ASN A 228 -4.65 17.47 -4.65
N ASN A 229 -5.26 18.13 -3.67
CA ASN A 229 -4.98 19.54 -3.40
C ASN A 229 -3.52 19.78 -2.95
N ALA A 230 -2.91 18.88 -2.19
CA ALA A 230 -1.51 18.96 -1.80
C ALA A 230 -0.57 18.79 -3.00
N ARG A 231 -0.86 17.83 -3.89
CA ARG A 231 -0.09 17.59 -5.13
C ARG A 231 -0.20 18.76 -6.11
N LEU A 232 -1.40 19.31 -6.31
CA LEU A 232 -1.62 20.49 -7.16
C LEU A 232 -0.88 21.74 -6.66
N ARG A 233 -0.58 21.81 -5.36
CA ARG A 233 0.20 22.88 -4.73
C ARG A 233 1.67 22.52 -4.54
N GLU A 234 2.11 21.39 -5.11
CA GLU A 234 3.49 20.90 -5.05
C GLU A 234 4.03 20.76 -3.61
N LEU A 235 3.16 20.40 -2.65
CA LEU A 235 3.54 20.26 -1.24
C LEU A 235 4.17 18.90 -0.91
N LEU A 236 3.88 17.89 -1.73
CA LEU A 236 4.42 16.53 -1.63
C LEU A 236 4.28 15.82 -2.98
N LEU A 237 4.96 14.68 -3.11
CA LEU A 237 4.84 13.80 -4.28
C LEU A 237 4.99 14.57 -5.60
N ILE A 238 5.94 15.51 -5.62
CA ILE A 238 6.32 16.27 -6.82
C ILE A 238 6.86 15.26 -7.84
N ASP A 239 6.43 15.38 -9.09
CA ASP A 239 6.75 14.46 -10.20
C ASP A 239 6.25 13.01 -10.04
N PHE A 240 5.38 12.73 -9.04
CA PHE A 240 4.67 11.46 -8.98
C PHE A 240 3.38 11.53 -9.78
N ASP A 241 3.09 10.45 -10.49
CA ASP A 241 1.82 10.22 -11.17
C ASP A 241 0.89 9.34 -10.33
N GLU A 242 -0.41 9.61 -10.44
CA GLU A 242 -1.45 8.75 -9.89
C GLU A 242 -2.44 8.43 -11.00
N GLY A 243 -2.84 7.17 -11.11
CA GLY A 243 -3.83 6.74 -12.08
C GLY A 243 -5.21 7.38 -11.81
N PRO A 244 -6.12 7.35 -12.80
CA PRO A 244 -7.47 7.84 -12.60
C PRO A 244 -8.18 7.06 -11.48
N ILE A 245 -8.80 7.78 -10.55
CA ILE A 245 -9.62 7.21 -9.48
C ILE A 245 -11.06 7.12 -9.98
N ASP A 246 -11.47 5.92 -10.40
CA ASP A 246 -12.81 5.59 -10.91
C ASP A 246 -13.62 4.68 -9.96
N PHE A 247 -13.10 4.49 -8.75
CA PHE A 247 -13.70 3.69 -7.68
C PHE A 247 -14.17 4.56 -6.50
N GLN A 248 -15.15 4.06 -5.75
CA GLN A 248 -15.70 4.77 -4.58
C GLN A 248 -14.65 4.92 -3.46
N PRO A 249 -14.82 5.90 -2.54
CA PRO A 249 -13.96 6.03 -1.36
C PRO A 249 -13.81 4.72 -0.58
N THR A 250 -12.58 4.44 -0.12
CA THR A 250 -12.19 3.16 0.50
C THR A 250 -12.26 3.16 2.03
N TYR A 251 -12.57 4.30 2.63
CA TYR A 251 -12.75 4.48 4.07
C TYR A 251 -13.98 5.34 4.34
N LYS A 252 -14.72 5.21 5.44
CA LYS A 252 -14.70 4.13 6.43
C LYS A 252 -15.92 3.25 6.24
N PHE A 253 -15.75 1.94 6.18
CA PHE A 253 -16.85 0.99 6.15
C PHE A 253 -17.21 0.46 7.55
N ASN A 254 -18.46 0.03 7.71
CA ASN A 254 -18.86 -0.83 8.82
C ASN A 254 -18.15 -2.20 8.69
N TYR A 255 -17.83 -2.84 9.81
CA TYR A 255 -17.20 -4.16 9.79
C TYR A 255 -18.05 -5.17 9.02
N ASN A 256 -17.41 -5.95 8.14
CA ASN A 256 -18.05 -6.98 7.32
C ASN A 256 -19.22 -6.48 6.45
N SER A 257 -19.22 -5.19 6.07
CA SER A 257 -20.21 -4.60 5.18
C SER A 257 -19.55 -3.64 4.17
N SER A 258 -20.21 -3.44 3.04
CA SER A 258 -19.88 -2.38 2.08
C SER A 258 -20.58 -1.04 2.41
N ASP A 259 -21.36 -1.00 3.50
CA ASP A 259 -21.98 0.22 3.99
C ASP A 259 -20.95 1.10 4.70
N TYR A 260 -20.92 2.38 4.36
CA TYR A 260 -20.08 3.35 5.06
C TYR A 260 -20.54 3.57 6.51
N ASP A 261 -19.58 3.91 7.37
CA ASP A 261 -19.67 4.10 8.81
C ASP A 261 -20.99 4.73 9.27
N THR A 262 -21.82 3.95 9.95
CA THR A 262 -23.08 4.38 10.58
C THR A 262 -22.95 4.53 12.10
N SER A 263 -21.73 4.48 12.64
CA SER A 263 -21.49 4.72 14.06
C SER A 263 -21.71 6.19 14.43
N PRO A 264 -21.77 6.54 15.73
CA PRO A 264 -21.87 7.93 16.17
C PRO A 264 -20.73 8.83 15.67
N LYS A 265 -19.57 8.25 15.29
CA LYS A 265 -18.46 9.02 14.69
C LYS A 265 -18.76 9.48 13.27
N ASN A 266 -19.66 8.78 12.57
CA ASN A 266 -20.19 9.10 11.24
C ASN A 266 -19.13 9.68 10.29
N ARG A 267 -18.00 8.95 10.14
CA ARG A 267 -16.85 9.44 9.39
C ARG A 267 -17.23 9.67 7.92
N VAL A 268 -16.86 10.84 7.40
CA VAL A 268 -17.04 11.17 5.98
C VAL A 268 -16.22 10.17 5.15
N PRO A 269 -16.80 9.55 4.11
CA PRO A 269 -16.03 8.68 3.24
C PRO A 269 -14.83 9.38 2.59
N SER A 270 -13.70 8.69 2.43
CA SER A 270 -12.45 9.24 1.87
C SER A 270 -11.62 8.18 1.15
N TRP A 271 -10.79 8.61 0.20
CA TRP A 271 -9.69 7.83 -0.36
C TRP A 271 -8.46 8.06 0.52
N CYS A 272 -8.33 7.26 1.58
CA CYS A 272 -7.23 7.37 2.54
C CYS A 272 -5.92 6.85 1.95
#